data_AF-A0A9E1P5X8-F1
#
_entry.id   AF-A0A9E1P5X8-F1
#
_cell.length_a   1.000
_cell.length_b   1.000
_cell.length_c   1.000
_cell.angle_alpha   90.00
_cell.angle_beta   90.00
_cell.angle_gamma   90.00
#
_symmetry.space_group_name_H-M   'P 1'
#
loop_
_entity.id
_entity.type
_entity.pdbx_description
1 polymer ?
#
loop_
_entity_poly.entity_id
_entity_poly.type
_entity_poly.pdbx_seq_one_letter_code
_entity_poly.pdbx_strand_id
1 'polypeptide(L)'
;MEFTNKNVFELSEFGLEPEDCLNLRKKPSMPPIIIDLRSPEDYAAEHLIGAHSLPAMYLKDYIQQLPPYATIILYGEDDDSKTGESIKLLRDNNFSDLKYVKGGYSKLIEALKNTKDEVFLKDFPEEEWSEKIEHVLNEQVRPALAADGGGLTLERIEGDKVFINYQGACSGCPSSTTGTLNFIRNSLSVSLNHEIEVVIA
;
A
#
# COMPACT_ATOMS: atom_id res chain seq x y z
N MET A 1 16.23 40.68 -14.03
CA MET A 1 15.91 39.75 -12.92
C MET A 1 14.50 39.28 -13.16
N GLU A 2 14.34 38.10 -13.77
CA GLU A 2 13.03 37.47 -13.91
C GLU A 2 12.66 36.85 -12.57
N PHE A 3 11.59 37.35 -11.96
CA PHE A 3 10.94 36.68 -10.85
C PHE A 3 10.10 35.55 -11.46
N THR A 4 10.66 34.34 -11.56
CA THR A 4 9.85 33.17 -11.87
C THR A 4 8.88 32.97 -10.71
N ASN A 5 7.59 33.13 -11.00
CA ASN A 5 6.52 32.96 -10.05
C ASN A 5 6.47 31.46 -9.67
N LYS A 6 7.08 31.08 -8.54
CA LYS A 6 7.16 29.69 -8.02
C LYS A 6 5.80 29.07 -7.65
N ASN A 7 4.68 29.63 -8.12
CA ASN A 7 3.31 29.22 -7.81
C ASN A 7 2.57 28.55 -8.99
N VAL A 8 3.23 28.31 -10.13
CA VAL A 8 2.61 27.56 -11.24
C VAL A 8 2.63 26.07 -10.91
N PHE A 9 1.51 25.39 -11.11
CA PHE A 9 1.42 23.93 -10.94
C PHE A 9 2.02 23.23 -12.16
N GLU A 10 3.03 22.42 -11.94
CA GLU A 10 3.63 21.56 -12.95
C GLU A 10 3.46 20.10 -12.51
N LEU A 11 2.62 19.33 -13.21
CA LEU A 11 2.34 17.93 -12.84
C LEU A 11 3.61 17.07 -12.84
N SER A 12 4.55 17.34 -13.76
CA SER A 12 5.79 16.58 -13.92
C SER A 12 6.65 16.55 -12.65
N GLU A 13 6.54 17.53 -11.76
CA GLU A 13 7.28 17.58 -10.47
C GLU A 13 6.83 16.50 -9.47
N PHE A 14 5.62 15.96 -9.66
CA PHE A 14 5.00 14.96 -8.79
C PHE A 14 5.10 13.53 -9.36
N GLY A 15 5.58 13.38 -10.60
CA GLY A 15 5.58 12.09 -11.28
C GLY A 15 6.60 11.12 -10.69
N LEU A 16 6.18 9.87 -10.55
CA LEU A 16 6.94 8.72 -10.07
C LEU A 16 6.91 7.62 -11.12
N GLU A 17 8.05 7.01 -11.41
CA GLU A 17 8.06 5.83 -12.29
C GLU A 17 7.40 4.63 -11.57
N PRO A 18 6.72 3.73 -12.30
CA PRO A 18 6.12 2.52 -11.73
C PRO A 18 7.02 1.73 -10.78
N GLU A 19 8.29 1.50 -11.17
CA GLU A 19 9.25 0.74 -10.39
C GLU A 19 9.59 1.43 -9.06
N ASP A 20 9.66 2.77 -9.06
CA ASP A 20 9.91 3.53 -7.85
C ASP A 20 8.72 3.45 -6.88
N CYS A 21 7.48 3.41 -7.39
CA CYS A 21 6.29 3.14 -6.57
C CYS A 21 6.37 1.77 -5.89
N LEU A 22 6.71 0.73 -6.67
CA LEU A 22 6.86 -0.63 -6.17
C LEU A 22 8.00 -0.77 -5.15
N ASN A 23 9.07 0.01 -5.29
CA ASN A 23 10.16 0.03 -4.33
C ASN A 23 9.78 0.76 -3.04
N LEU A 24 9.03 1.86 -3.13
CA LEU A 24 8.58 2.62 -1.96
C LEU A 24 7.56 1.85 -1.11
N ARG A 25 6.63 1.13 -1.74
CA ARG A 25 5.57 0.38 -1.02
C ARG A 25 6.11 -0.72 -0.10
N LYS A 26 7.32 -1.22 -0.36
CA LYS A 26 7.98 -2.27 0.43
C LYS A 26 8.76 -1.76 1.64
N LYS A 27 8.92 -0.44 1.82
CA LYS A 27 9.74 0.13 2.90
C LYS A 27 8.95 0.11 4.23
N PRO A 28 9.38 -0.65 5.24
CA PRO A 28 8.55 -0.95 6.42
C PRO A 28 8.45 0.17 7.45
N SER A 29 9.39 1.13 7.48
CA SER A 29 9.42 2.15 8.54
C SER A 29 8.28 3.18 8.46
N MET A 30 7.85 3.51 7.24
CA MET A 30 6.70 4.39 6.99
C MET A 30 6.29 4.24 5.51
N PRO A 31 5.51 3.21 5.17
CA PRO A 31 5.09 2.99 3.79
C PRO A 31 4.18 4.14 3.33
N PRO A 32 4.21 4.50 2.03
CA PRO A 32 3.30 5.49 1.48
C PRO A 32 1.86 4.98 1.52
N ILE A 33 0.90 5.90 1.59
CA ILE A 33 -0.50 5.60 1.33
C ILE A 33 -0.69 5.61 -0.17
N ILE A 34 -0.94 4.44 -0.75
CA ILE A 34 -1.20 4.31 -2.18
C ILE A 34 -2.71 4.35 -2.40
N ILE A 35 -3.17 5.22 -3.30
CA ILE A 35 -4.58 5.43 -3.58
C ILE A 35 -4.86 5.17 -5.06
N ASP A 36 -5.81 4.27 -5.32
CA ASP A 36 -6.39 4.03 -6.65
C ASP A 36 -7.57 4.98 -6.87
N LEU A 37 -7.44 5.84 -7.88
CA LEU A 37 -8.42 6.84 -8.27
C LEU A 37 -9.44 6.35 -9.31
N ARG A 38 -9.33 5.11 -9.79
CA ARG A 38 -10.22 4.53 -10.79
C ARG A 38 -11.61 4.24 -10.20
N SER A 39 -12.50 3.72 -11.03
CA SER A 39 -13.84 3.34 -10.58
C SER A 39 -13.80 2.21 -9.52
N PRO A 40 -14.82 2.10 -8.64
CA PRO A 40 -14.95 0.96 -7.74
C PRO A 40 -14.93 -0.38 -8.49
N GLU A 41 -15.50 -0.42 -9.70
CA GLU A 41 -15.54 -1.61 -10.55
C GLU A 41 -14.14 -2.01 -11.03
N ASP A 42 -13.33 -1.06 -11.49
CA ASP A 42 -11.97 -1.32 -11.94
C ASP A 42 -11.06 -1.74 -10.78
N TYR A 43 -11.22 -1.10 -9.62
CA TYR A 43 -10.51 -1.49 -8.39
C TYR A 43 -10.87 -2.92 -7.95
N ALA A 44 -12.17 -3.25 -7.95
CA ALA A 44 -12.65 -4.56 -7.55
C ALA A 44 -12.25 -5.67 -8.54
N ALA A 45 -12.10 -5.34 -9.82
CA ALA A 45 -11.61 -6.28 -10.82
C ALA A 45 -10.15 -6.65 -10.55
N GLU A 46 -9.24 -5.67 -10.55
CA GLU A 46 -7.83 -5.83 -10.23
C GLU A 46 -7.23 -4.48 -9.82
N HIS A 47 -6.36 -4.48 -8.79
CA HIS A 47 -5.67 -3.28 -8.33
C HIS A 47 -4.29 -3.65 -7.78
N LEU A 48 -3.44 -2.64 -7.52
CA LEU A 48 -2.19 -2.86 -6.82
C LEU A 48 -2.47 -3.27 -5.37
N ILE A 49 -2.06 -4.48 -4.97
CA ILE A 49 -2.21 -4.98 -3.59
C ILE A 49 -1.62 -3.99 -2.58
N GLY A 50 -2.40 -3.70 -1.53
CA GLY A 50 -2.09 -2.70 -0.51
C GLY A 50 -2.53 -1.27 -0.85
N ALA A 51 -3.08 -1.02 -2.05
CA ALA A 51 -3.67 0.28 -2.40
C ALA A 51 -5.09 0.43 -1.85
N HIS A 52 -5.46 1.66 -1.49
CA HIS A 52 -6.80 2.04 -1.06
C HIS A 52 -7.64 2.53 -2.25
N SER A 53 -8.88 2.06 -2.35
CA SER A 53 -9.84 2.64 -3.30
C SER A 53 -10.31 4.01 -2.82
N LEU A 54 -10.09 5.06 -3.62
CA LEU A 54 -10.74 6.35 -3.47
C LEU A 54 -10.93 6.96 -4.86
N PRO A 55 -12.02 6.61 -5.57
CA PRO A 55 -12.29 7.13 -6.89
C PRO A 55 -12.17 8.66 -6.96
N ALA A 56 -11.57 9.19 -8.03
CA ALA A 56 -11.29 10.62 -8.16
C ALA A 56 -12.53 11.51 -7.91
N MET A 57 -13.72 11.03 -8.29
CA MET A 57 -14.98 11.74 -8.09
C MET A 57 -15.33 11.99 -6.62
N TYR A 58 -14.84 11.15 -5.71
CA TYR A 58 -15.08 11.26 -4.27
C TYR A 58 -13.94 11.98 -3.54
N LEU A 59 -12.77 12.17 -4.16
CA LEU A 59 -11.59 12.71 -3.49
C LEU A 59 -11.85 14.02 -2.74
N LYS A 60 -12.61 14.94 -3.35
CA LYS A 60 -12.95 16.23 -2.74
C LYS A 60 -13.74 16.09 -1.43
N ASP A 61 -14.63 15.11 -1.36
CA ASP A 61 -15.51 14.90 -0.21
C ASP A 61 -14.78 14.21 0.95
N TYR A 62 -13.74 13.43 0.63
CA TYR A 62 -12.96 12.65 1.60
C TYR A 62 -11.60 13.27 1.95
N ILE A 63 -11.24 14.39 1.35
CA ILE A 63 -9.92 15.02 1.54
C ILE A 63 -9.56 15.28 3.00
N GLN A 64 -10.54 15.66 3.83
CA GLN A 64 -10.34 15.94 5.26
C GLN A 64 -10.07 14.68 6.09
N GLN A 65 -10.32 13.49 5.54
CA GLN A 65 -10.07 12.20 6.19
C GLN A 65 -8.69 11.64 5.83
N LEU A 66 -8.05 12.17 4.79
CA LEU A 66 -6.71 11.76 4.39
C LEU A 66 -5.67 12.43 5.29
N PRO A 67 -4.61 11.71 5.73
CA PRO A 67 -3.58 12.29 6.58
C PRO A 67 -2.64 13.21 5.77
N PRO A 68 -2.67 14.54 5.98
CA PRO A 68 -1.98 15.49 5.10
C PRO A 68 -0.44 15.46 5.20
N TYR A 69 0.07 14.81 6.24
CA TYR A 69 1.51 14.68 6.52
C TYR A 69 2.12 13.37 6.00
N ALA A 70 1.29 12.43 5.55
CA ALA A 70 1.77 11.16 5.00
C ALA A 70 2.25 11.35 3.56
N THR A 71 3.21 10.53 3.13
CA THR A 71 3.50 10.36 1.70
C THR A 71 2.30 9.70 1.04
N ILE A 72 1.66 10.37 0.09
CA ILE A 72 0.54 9.83 -0.69
C ILE A 72 0.98 9.63 -2.13
N ILE A 73 0.78 8.42 -2.65
CA ILE A 73 1.02 8.08 -4.05
C ILE A 73 -0.34 7.78 -4.70
N LEU A 74 -0.68 8.53 -5.74
CA LEU A 74 -1.90 8.29 -6.52
C LEU A 74 -1.59 7.47 -7.77
N TYR A 75 -2.49 6.59 -8.18
CA TYR A 75 -2.55 6.14 -9.56
C TYR A 75 -4.01 6.13 -10.01
N GLY A 76 -4.22 6.30 -11.32
CA GLY A 76 -5.54 6.31 -11.92
C GLY A 76 -5.55 5.50 -13.20
N GLU A 77 -6.41 5.91 -14.13
CA GLU A 77 -6.39 5.42 -15.51
C GLU A 77 -5.05 5.73 -16.19
N ASP A 78 -4.82 5.13 -17.36
CA ASP A 78 -3.58 5.29 -18.12
C ASP A 78 -3.36 6.72 -18.66
N ASP A 79 -4.39 7.56 -18.63
CA ASP A 79 -4.30 9.00 -18.87
C ASP A 79 -4.14 9.76 -17.54
N ASP A 80 -2.94 10.32 -17.35
CA ASP A 80 -2.55 11.05 -16.15
C ASP A 80 -3.33 12.36 -15.92
N SER A 81 -4.15 12.82 -16.87
CA SER A 81 -4.86 14.10 -16.78
C SER A 81 -5.74 14.21 -15.53
N LYS A 82 -6.57 13.19 -15.25
CA LYS A 82 -7.45 13.17 -14.06
C LYS A 82 -6.66 12.99 -12.76
N THR A 83 -5.60 12.19 -12.81
CA THR A 83 -4.68 12.03 -11.68
C THR A 83 -4.01 13.35 -11.36
N GLY A 84 -3.65 14.14 -12.37
CA GLY A 84 -3.06 15.47 -12.20
C GLY A 84 -4.01 16.49 -11.59
N GLU A 85 -5.29 16.46 -11.95
CA GLU A 85 -6.32 17.27 -11.27
C GLU A 85 -6.41 16.92 -9.77
N SER A 86 -6.28 15.63 -9.45
CA SER A 86 -6.32 15.12 -8.07
C SER A 86 -5.07 15.53 -7.28
N ILE A 87 -3.87 15.46 -7.88
CA ILE A 87 -2.63 15.97 -7.28
C ILE A 87 -2.74 17.47 -7.01
N LYS A 88 -3.24 18.25 -7.98
CA LYS A 88 -3.44 19.68 -7.80
C LYS A 88 -4.40 19.97 -6.65
N LEU A 89 -5.51 19.25 -6.57
CA LEU A 89 -6.49 19.39 -5.49
C LEU A 89 -5.85 19.14 -4.11
N LEU A 90 -5.12 18.04 -3.93
CA LEU A 90 -4.44 17.72 -2.67
C LEU A 90 -3.38 18.78 -2.32
N ARG A 91 -2.58 19.20 -3.30
CA ARG A 91 -1.56 20.24 -3.11
C ARG A 91 -2.18 21.57 -2.65
N ASP A 92 -3.27 21.98 -3.30
CA ASP A 92 -3.99 23.21 -2.95
C ASP A 92 -4.66 23.12 -1.56
N ASN A 93 -4.78 21.91 -0.99
CA ASN A 93 -5.20 21.63 0.39
C ASN A 93 -4.04 21.25 1.33
N ASN A 94 -2.82 21.69 1.02
CA ASN A 94 -1.64 21.62 1.89
C ASN A 94 -1.11 20.20 2.22
N PHE A 95 -1.40 19.21 1.37
CA PHE A 95 -0.73 17.92 1.47
C PHE A 95 0.75 18.05 1.12
N SER A 96 1.64 17.54 1.98
CA SER A 96 3.07 17.89 1.95
C SER A 96 3.93 17.02 1.05
N ASP A 97 3.57 15.75 0.86
CA ASP A 97 4.35 14.80 0.07
C ASP A 97 3.42 13.99 -0.84
N LEU A 98 3.30 14.44 -2.07
CA LEU A 98 2.42 13.89 -3.09
C LEU A 98 3.25 13.34 -4.25
N LYS A 99 2.86 12.17 -4.73
CA LYS A 99 3.35 11.59 -5.97
C LYS A 99 2.19 11.01 -6.77
N TYR A 100 2.39 10.83 -8.07
CA TYR A 100 1.55 9.95 -8.86
C TYR A 100 2.37 8.99 -9.71
N VAL A 101 1.83 7.81 -9.99
CA VAL A 101 2.44 6.85 -10.90
C VAL A 101 2.18 7.27 -12.34
N LYS A 102 3.23 7.51 -13.11
CA LYS A 102 3.12 7.92 -14.52
C LYS A 102 2.54 6.80 -15.38
N GLY A 103 1.62 7.16 -16.26
CA GLY A 103 0.97 6.23 -17.17
C GLY A 103 -0.01 5.27 -16.49
N GLY A 104 -0.43 5.59 -15.26
CA GLY A 104 -1.54 4.94 -14.56
C GLY A 104 -1.38 3.45 -14.28
N TYR A 105 -2.54 2.81 -14.13
CA TYR A 105 -2.67 1.41 -13.72
C TYR A 105 -1.93 0.43 -14.64
N SER A 106 -2.08 0.54 -15.97
CA SER A 106 -1.50 -0.45 -16.88
C SER A 106 0.03 -0.48 -16.79
N LYS A 107 0.67 0.70 -16.69
CA LYS A 107 2.14 0.80 -16.53
C LYS A 107 2.61 0.29 -15.18
N LEU A 108 1.84 0.55 -14.12
CA LEU A 108 2.11 0.04 -12.78
C LEU A 108 2.11 -1.49 -12.74
N ILE A 109 1.09 -2.13 -13.32
CA ILE A 109 0.97 -3.59 -13.32
C ILE A 109 1.95 -4.24 -14.29
N GLU A 110 2.25 -3.60 -15.43
CA GLU A 110 3.33 -4.04 -16.33
C GLU A 110 4.68 -4.10 -15.59
N ALA A 111 5.04 -3.04 -14.87
CA ALA A 111 6.26 -3.00 -14.07
C ALA A 111 6.27 -4.05 -12.95
N LEU A 112 5.13 -4.25 -12.28
CA LEU A 112 4.97 -5.27 -11.23
C LEU A 112 5.26 -6.67 -11.77
N LYS A 113 4.66 -7.04 -12.91
CA LYS A 113 4.85 -8.35 -13.55
C LYS A 113 6.27 -8.56 -14.09
N ASN A 114 6.97 -7.48 -14.44
CA ASN A 114 8.33 -7.55 -14.96
C ASN A 114 9.41 -7.53 -13.87
N THR A 115 9.05 -7.26 -12.61
CA THR A 115 10.01 -7.21 -11.50
C THR A 115 10.33 -8.61 -11.02
N LYS A 116 11.62 -8.97 -11.02
CA LYS A 116 12.07 -10.34 -10.67
C LYS A 116 12.00 -10.68 -9.19
N ASP A 117 12.02 -9.67 -8.32
CA ASP A 117 12.03 -9.84 -6.86
C ASP A 117 10.62 -9.81 -6.27
N GLU A 118 9.58 -9.73 -7.10
CA GLU A 118 8.19 -9.82 -6.67
C GLU A 118 7.77 -11.27 -6.56
N VAL A 119 7.07 -11.59 -5.48
CA VAL A 119 6.52 -12.92 -5.21
C VAL A 119 5.01 -12.80 -5.31
N PHE A 120 4.38 -13.67 -6.10
CA PHE A 120 2.92 -13.79 -6.18
C PHE A 120 2.51 -15.12 -5.55
N LEU A 121 1.73 -15.07 -4.47
CA LEU A 121 1.40 -16.28 -3.71
C LEU A 121 0.71 -17.34 -4.57
N LYS A 122 -0.15 -16.89 -5.49
CA LYS A 122 -0.91 -17.75 -6.41
C LYS A 122 -0.05 -18.44 -7.48
N ASP A 123 1.21 -18.06 -7.64
CA ASP A 123 2.14 -18.77 -8.52
C ASP A 123 2.68 -20.06 -7.89
N PHE A 124 2.44 -20.27 -6.59
CA PHE A 124 2.84 -21.46 -5.84
C PHE A 124 1.62 -22.34 -5.50
N PRO A 125 1.79 -23.68 -5.44
CA PRO A 125 0.75 -24.57 -4.96
C PRO A 125 0.40 -24.26 -3.48
N GLU A 126 -0.85 -24.48 -3.09
CA GLU A 126 -1.35 -24.13 -1.74
C GLU A 126 -0.55 -24.79 -0.61
N GLU A 127 0.01 -26.00 -0.84
CA GLU A 127 0.83 -26.70 0.14
C GLU A 127 2.14 -25.97 0.47
N GLU A 128 2.59 -25.03 -0.38
CA GLU A 128 3.77 -24.19 -0.16
C GLU A 128 3.43 -22.85 0.51
N TRP A 129 2.15 -22.47 0.64
CA TRP A 129 1.76 -21.15 1.15
C TRP A 129 2.25 -20.91 2.57
N SER A 130 2.23 -21.94 3.43
CA SER A 130 2.75 -21.82 4.79
C SER A 130 4.23 -21.44 4.83
N GLU A 131 5.04 -21.97 3.90
CA GLU A 131 6.46 -21.64 3.80
C GLU A 131 6.65 -20.18 3.36
N LYS A 132 5.90 -19.72 2.36
CA LYS A 132 5.99 -18.33 1.87
C LYS A 132 5.55 -17.32 2.92
N ILE A 133 4.46 -17.61 3.61
CA ILE A 133 3.96 -16.78 4.72
C ILE A 133 4.96 -16.78 5.88
N GLU A 134 5.46 -17.95 6.31
CA GLU A 134 6.49 -18.04 7.35
C GLU A 134 7.75 -17.25 6.99
N HIS A 135 8.18 -17.28 5.74
CA HIS A 135 9.33 -16.49 5.28
C HIS A 135 9.11 -14.98 5.50
N VAL A 136 7.97 -14.43 5.04
CA VAL A 136 7.66 -13.00 5.25
C VAL A 136 7.52 -12.67 6.74
N LEU A 137 6.90 -13.56 7.52
CA LEU A 137 6.77 -13.37 8.97
C LEU A 137 8.14 -13.30 9.65
N ASN A 138 9.09 -14.15 9.26
CA ASN A 138 10.44 -14.18 9.82
C ASN A 138 11.30 -12.98 9.41
N GLU A 139 11.23 -12.56 8.15
CA GLU A 139 12.11 -11.51 7.62
C GLU A 139 11.62 -10.09 7.95
N GLN A 140 10.30 -9.87 8.05
CA GLN A 140 9.74 -8.52 8.18
C GLN A 140 8.95 -8.31 9.47
N VAL A 141 8.09 -9.27 9.82
CA VAL A 141 7.07 -9.03 10.86
C VAL A 141 7.61 -9.30 12.25
N ARG A 142 8.16 -10.50 12.52
CA ARG A 142 8.70 -10.87 13.83
C ARG A 142 9.82 -9.95 14.30
N PRO A 143 10.77 -9.50 13.45
CA PRO A 143 11.78 -8.54 13.88
C PRO A 143 11.18 -7.21 14.35
N ALA A 144 10.16 -6.70 13.64
CA ALA A 144 9.47 -5.48 14.02
C ALA A 144 8.69 -5.65 15.34
N LEU A 145 7.96 -6.76 15.51
CA LEU A 145 7.22 -7.03 16.74
C LEU A 145 8.13 -7.24 17.95
N ALA A 146 9.28 -7.89 17.76
CA ALA A 146 10.23 -8.13 18.84
C ALA A 146 10.81 -6.82 19.39
N ALA A 147 10.99 -5.80 18.54
CA ALA A 147 11.42 -4.46 18.97
C ALA A 147 10.40 -3.81 19.93
N ASP A 148 9.11 -4.13 19.78
CA ASP A 148 8.01 -3.65 20.61
C ASP A 148 7.64 -4.63 21.76
N GLY A 149 8.46 -5.67 22.00
CA GLY A 149 8.22 -6.67 23.04
C GLY A 149 7.06 -7.64 22.74
N GLY A 150 6.73 -7.81 21.46
CA GLY A 150 5.74 -8.76 20.96
C GLY A 150 6.33 -9.87 20.07
N GLY A 151 5.45 -10.64 19.46
CA GLY A 151 5.75 -11.80 18.64
C GLY A 151 4.47 -12.46 18.13
N LEU A 152 4.62 -13.44 17.25
CA LEU A 152 3.51 -14.27 16.78
C LEU A 152 4.01 -15.64 16.31
N THR A 153 3.07 -16.59 16.24
CA THR A 153 3.23 -17.84 15.52
C THR A 153 2.11 -18.01 14.49
N LEU A 154 2.43 -18.55 13.31
CA LEU A 154 1.43 -19.01 12.36
C LEU A 154 0.74 -20.26 12.94
N GLU A 155 -0.60 -20.27 12.94
CA GLU A 155 -1.36 -21.45 13.36
C GLU A 155 -1.82 -22.27 12.16
N ARG A 156 -2.57 -21.63 11.25
CA ARG A 156 -3.14 -22.27 10.07
C ARG A 156 -3.49 -21.25 8.99
N ILE A 157 -3.73 -21.76 7.79
CA ILE A 157 -4.16 -20.99 6.62
C ILE A 157 -5.44 -21.61 6.10
N GLU A 158 -6.46 -20.80 5.84
CA GLU A 158 -7.73 -21.22 5.23
C GLU A 158 -8.08 -20.26 4.10
N GLY A 159 -7.75 -20.63 2.85
CA GLY A 159 -7.84 -19.71 1.71
C GLY A 159 -7.01 -18.46 1.98
N ASP A 160 -7.63 -17.28 1.85
CA ASP A 160 -6.97 -15.99 2.05
C ASP A 160 -6.79 -15.61 3.53
N LYS A 161 -7.23 -16.46 4.46
CA LYS A 161 -7.15 -16.21 5.91
C LYS A 161 -5.90 -16.82 6.52
N VAL A 162 -5.12 -15.99 7.20
CA VAL A 162 -3.94 -16.39 7.97
C VAL A 162 -4.25 -16.25 9.46
N PHE A 163 -4.35 -17.39 10.13
CA PHE A 163 -4.62 -17.45 11.56
C PHE A 163 -3.31 -17.41 12.34
N ILE A 164 -3.20 -16.48 13.28
CA ILE A 164 -2.00 -16.29 14.10
C ILE A 164 -2.32 -16.36 15.59
N ASN A 165 -1.37 -16.87 16.35
CA ASN A 165 -1.31 -16.65 17.80
C ASN A 165 -0.41 -15.46 18.07
N TYR A 166 -1.01 -14.31 18.39
CA TYR A 166 -0.27 -13.10 18.73
C TYR A 166 0.18 -13.12 20.20
N GLN A 167 1.43 -12.74 20.46
CA GLN A 167 2.04 -12.70 21.79
C GLN A 167 2.62 -11.29 21.99
N GLY A 168 2.19 -10.52 22.99
CA GLY A 168 2.78 -9.19 23.20
C GLY A 168 2.23 -8.43 24.39
N ALA A 169 2.98 -7.41 24.82
CA ALA A 169 2.73 -6.64 26.04
C ALA A 169 1.35 -5.94 26.09
N CYS A 170 0.70 -5.73 24.95
CA CYS A 170 -0.62 -5.13 24.81
C CYS A 170 -1.71 -6.12 24.34
N SER A 171 -1.60 -7.41 24.63
CA SER A 171 -2.58 -8.44 24.29
C SER A 171 -4.02 -8.18 24.78
N GLY A 172 -4.25 -7.12 25.56
CA GLY A 172 -5.57 -6.69 26.05
C GLY A 172 -5.98 -5.25 25.72
N CYS A 173 -5.22 -4.47 24.94
CA CYS A 173 -5.61 -3.09 24.57
C CYS A 173 -6.17 -3.05 23.12
N PRO A 174 -7.49 -2.80 22.93
CA PRO A 174 -8.12 -2.91 21.61
C PRO A 174 -7.52 -2.01 20.51
N SER A 175 -6.99 -0.84 20.89
CA SER A 175 -6.43 0.14 19.95
C SER A 175 -5.05 -0.24 19.41
N SER A 176 -4.18 -0.84 20.22
CA SER A 176 -2.84 -1.28 19.79
C SER A 176 -2.91 -2.48 18.86
N THR A 177 -3.84 -3.40 19.09
CA THR A 177 -3.97 -4.62 18.28
C THR A 177 -4.40 -4.31 16.84
N THR A 178 -5.22 -3.28 16.63
CA THR A 178 -5.67 -2.89 15.29
C THR A 178 -4.50 -2.43 14.40
N GLY A 179 -3.63 -1.56 14.92
CA GLY A 179 -2.44 -1.10 14.18
C GLY A 179 -1.48 -2.23 13.86
N THR A 180 -1.21 -3.11 14.84
CA THR A 180 -0.34 -4.26 14.67
C THR A 180 -0.89 -5.28 13.67
N LEU A 181 -2.18 -5.62 13.75
CA LEU A 181 -2.81 -6.53 12.78
C LEU A 181 -2.80 -5.94 11.37
N ASN A 182 -3.03 -4.64 11.23
CA ASN A 182 -2.92 -3.95 9.94
C ASN A 182 -1.49 -4.01 9.37
N PHE A 183 -0.47 -3.85 10.22
CA PHE A 183 0.91 -4.02 9.82
C PHE A 183 1.19 -5.44 9.33
N ILE A 184 0.83 -6.48 10.12
CA ILE A 184 1.04 -7.89 9.74
C ILE A 184 0.34 -8.20 8.42
N ARG A 185 -0.94 -7.80 8.30
CA ARG A 185 -1.76 -7.95 7.11
C ARG A 185 -1.11 -7.31 5.89
N ASN A 186 -0.66 -6.06 6.01
CA ASN A 186 -0.07 -5.31 4.93
C ASN A 186 1.29 -5.91 4.50
N SER A 187 2.15 -6.27 5.46
CA SER A 187 3.43 -6.92 5.19
C SER A 187 3.26 -8.22 4.42
N LEU A 188 2.32 -9.08 4.85
CA LEU A 188 2.01 -10.31 4.14
C LEU A 188 1.44 -10.03 2.74
N SER A 189 0.44 -9.15 2.65
CA SER A 189 -0.28 -8.94 1.40
C SER A 189 0.61 -8.33 0.32
N VAL A 190 1.38 -7.30 0.67
CA VAL A 190 2.29 -6.61 -0.26
C VAL A 190 3.45 -7.52 -0.66
N SER A 191 4.06 -8.25 0.29
CA SER A 191 5.23 -9.09 -0.02
C SER A 191 4.88 -10.31 -0.87
N LEU A 192 3.62 -10.76 -0.81
CA LEU A 192 3.15 -11.94 -1.52
C LEU A 192 2.19 -11.60 -2.68
N ASN A 193 2.00 -10.30 -2.97
CA ASN A 193 1.06 -9.77 -3.96
C ASN A 193 -0.29 -10.52 -3.97
N HIS A 194 -0.85 -10.69 -2.77
CA HIS A 194 -2.10 -11.44 -2.56
C HIS A 194 -2.85 -10.83 -1.38
N GLU A 195 -4.16 -10.62 -1.50
CA GLU A 195 -4.95 -10.08 -0.39
C GLU A 195 -5.04 -11.12 0.73
N ILE A 196 -4.52 -10.77 1.92
CA ILE A 196 -4.51 -11.64 3.09
C ILE A 196 -5.35 -11.02 4.19
N GLU A 197 -6.24 -11.83 4.79
CA GLU A 197 -6.96 -11.50 6.02
C GLU A 197 -6.20 -12.13 7.19
N VAL A 198 -5.78 -11.32 8.17
CA VAL A 198 -5.12 -11.82 9.38
C VAL A 198 -6.15 -11.95 10.50
N VAL A 199 -6.26 -13.15 11.07
CA VAL A 199 -7.22 -13.48 12.13
C VAL A 199 -6.46 -13.95 13.37
N ILE A 200 -6.85 -13.46 14.55
CA ILE A 200 -6.35 -14.00 15.82
C ILE A 200 -7.08 -15.31 16.09
N ALA A 201 -6.32 -16.37 16.33
CA ALA A 201 -6.85 -17.71 16.61
C ALA A 201 -7.47 -17.85 18.02
#